data_AF-A0A9E6JZP3-F1
#
_entry.id   AF-A0A9E6JZP3-F1
#
_cell.length_a   1.000
_cell.length_b   1.000
_cell.length_c   1.000
_cell.angle_alpha   90.00
_cell.angle_beta   90.00
_cell.angle_gamma   90.00
#
_symmetry.space_group_name_H-M   'P 1'
#
loop_
_entity.id
_entity.type
_entity.pdbx_description
1 polymer ?
#
loop_
_entity_poly.entity_id
_entity_poly.type
_entity_poly.pdbx_seq_one_letter_code
_entity_poly.pdbx_strand_id
1 'polypeptide(L)' 'MGKKNFKIEISLYPIDIINKAIEDFSDYDITYDNGQVFIFGENEQEQEEIFNEFMNYVLALYNESL' A
#
# COMPACT_ATOMS: atom_id res chain seq x y z
N MET A 1 -5.34 -15.32 -9.24
CA MET A 1 -5.10 -14.21 -8.30
C MET A 1 -5.25 -14.70 -6.88
N GLY A 2 -4.19 -14.58 -6.09
CA GLY A 2 -4.20 -14.74 -4.64
C GLY A 2 -4.28 -13.39 -3.95
N LYS A 3 -4.56 -13.40 -2.64
CA LYS A 3 -4.59 -12.21 -1.76
C LYS A 3 -3.52 -12.37 -0.69
N LYS A 4 -2.68 -11.35 -0.48
CA LYS A 4 -1.71 -11.29 0.63
C LYS A 4 -1.95 -10.04 1.45
N ASN A 5 -1.81 -10.17 2.77
CA ASN A 5 -2.02 -9.10 3.73
C ASN A 5 -0.69 -8.66 4.33
N PHE A 6 -0.47 -7.36 4.34
CA PHE A 6 0.71 -6.71 4.90
C PHE A 6 0.27 -5.79 6.02
N LYS A 7 0.86 -5.97 7.20
CA LYS A 7 0.59 -5.08 8.34
C LYS A 7 1.44 -3.82 8.19
N ILE A 8 0.79 -2.66 8.27
CA ILE A 8 1.46 -1.36 8.31
C ILE A 8 1.16 -0.67 9.65
N GLU A 9 2.18 0.00 10.21
CA GLU A 9 2.02 0.74 11.46
C GLU A 9 1.34 2.09 11.20
N ILE A 10 0.01 2.08 11.33
CA ILE A 10 -0.89 3.22 11.06
C ILE A 10 -0.56 4.48 11.85
N SER A 11 0.06 4.33 13.03
CA SER A 11 0.47 5.47 13.85
C SER A 11 1.51 6.37 13.16
N LEU A 12 2.10 5.89 12.06
CA LEU A 12 3.15 6.60 11.32
C LEU A 12 2.62 7.33 10.07
N TYR A 13 1.45 6.95 9.53
CA TYR A 13 0.98 7.48 8.24
C TYR A 13 -0.48 7.95 8.30
N PRO A 14 -0.76 9.21 7.96
CA PRO A 14 -2.13 9.72 7.79
C PRO A 14 -2.92 8.89 6.76
N ILE A 15 -4.20 8.62 7.08
CA ILE A 15 -5.09 7.84 6.22
C ILE A 15 -5.23 8.43 4.81
N ASP A 16 -5.21 9.76 4.70
CA ASP A 16 -5.36 10.47 3.43
C ASP A 16 -4.19 10.18 2.47
N ILE A 17 -2.98 9.97 2.99
CA ILE A 17 -1.80 9.60 2.21
C ILE A 17 -1.92 8.16 1.71
N ILE A 18 -2.39 7.25 2.56
CA ILE A 18 -2.62 5.85 2.18
C ILE A 18 -3.67 5.78 1.05
N ASN A 19 -4.78 6.51 1.21
CA ASN A 19 -5.84 6.56 0.20
C ASN A 19 -5.32 7.14 -1.12
N LYS A 20 -4.55 8.24 -1.07
CA LYS A 20 -3.93 8.80 -2.27
C LYS A 20 -2.99 7.81 -2.95
N ALA A 21 -2.16 7.09 -2.19
CA ALA A 21 -1.28 6.07 -2.75
C ALA A 21 -2.06 4.93 -3.43
N ILE A 22 -3.20 4.52 -2.88
CA ILE A 22 -4.08 3.52 -3.49
C ILE A 22 -4.69 4.05 -4.79
N GLU A 23 -5.14 5.31 -4.81
CA GLU A 23 -5.67 5.95 -6.02
C GLU A 23 -4.62 6.06 -7.12
N ASP A 24 -3.39 6.43 -6.78
CA ASP A 24 -2.27 6.54 -7.72
C ASP A 24 -1.77 5.17 -8.22
N PHE A 25 -2.01 4.09 -7.47
CA PHE A 25 -1.70 2.70 -7.83
C PHE A 25 -2.92 1.98 -8.45
N SER A 26 -3.80 2.69 -9.17
CA SER A 26 -5.05 2.13 -9.71
C SER A 26 -4.91 0.94 -10.65
N ASP A 27 -3.71 0.70 -11.19
CA ASP A 27 -3.39 -0.46 -12.02
C ASP A 27 -3.27 -1.77 -11.20
N TYR A 28 -3.15 -1.66 -9.87
CA TYR A 28 -3.06 -2.77 -8.93
C TYR A 28 -4.31 -2.83 -8.06
N ASP A 29 -4.73 -4.05 -7.70
CA ASP A 29 -5.82 -4.27 -6.74
C ASP A 29 -5.23 -4.22 -5.32
N ILE A 30 -5.24 -3.01 -4.76
CA ILE A 30 -4.76 -2.69 -3.42
C ILE A 30 -5.94 -2.16 -2.60
N THR A 31 -6.15 -2.75 -1.42
CA THR A 31 -7.15 -2.24 -0.46
C THR A 31 -6.52 -2.06 0.90
N TYR A 32 -7.09 -1.15 1.69
CA TYR A 32 -6.62 -0.88 3.04
C TYR A 32 -7.78 -0.96 4.04
N ASP A 33 -7.59 -1.75 5.10
CA ASP A 33 -8.52 -1.82 6.24
C ASP A 33 -7.76 -2.07 7.54
N ASN A 34 -8.08 -1.28 8.58
CA ASN A 34 -7.59 -1.47 9.95
C ASN A 34 -6.07 -1.72 10.08
N GLY A 35 -5.24 -0.97 9.37
CA GLY A 35 -3.78 -1.10 9.41
C GLY A 35 -3.22 -2.25 8.58
N GLN A 36 -4.04 -2.84 7.72
CA GLN A 36 -3.63 -3.89 6.80
C GLN A 36 -3.81 -3.41 5.37
N VAL A 37 -2.75 -3.53 4.58
CA VAL A 37 -2.79 -3.41 3.14
C VAL A 37 -2.99 -4.81 2.57
N PHE A 38 -3.98 -4.97 1.72
CA PHE A 38 -4.22 -6.20 0.99
C PHE A 38 -3.89 -5.98 -0.47
N ILE A 39 -3.07 -6.89 -1.02
CA ILE A 39 -2.64 -6.84 -2.41
C ILE A 39 -3.07 -8.13 -3.08
N PHE A 40 -3.71 -8.00 -4.23
CA PHE A 40 -4.01 -9.13 -5.09
C PHE A 40 -3.01 -9.20 -6.25
N GLY A 41 -2.58 -10.41 -6.58
CA GLY A 41 -1.56 -10.66 -7.60
C GLY A 41 -1.56 -12.11 -8.04
N GLU A 42 -0.75 -12.45 -9.04
CA GLU A 42 -0.60 -13.80 -9.58
C GLU A 42 0.15 -14.72 -8.63
N ASN A 43 1.16 -14.19 -7.94
CA ASN A 43 2.02 -14.95 -7.02
C ASN A 43 2.55 -14.08 -5.86
N GLU A 44 3.20 -14.73 -4.89
CA GLU A 44 3.69 -14.03 -3.69
C GLU A 44 4.81 -13.02 -3.97
N GLN A 45 5.66 -13.27 -4.97
CA GLN A 45 6.77 -12.39 -5.31
C GLN A 45 6.24 -11.07 -5.86
N GLU A 46 5.30 -11.14 -6.81
CA GLU A 46 4.64 -9.96 -7.37
C GLU A 46 3.94 -9.14 -6.28
N GLN A 47 3.24 -9.78 -5.35
CA GLN A 47 2.57 -9.08 -4.24
C GLN A 47 3.57 -8.35 -3.33
N GLU A 48 4.75 -8.92 -3.10
CA GLU A 48 5.82 -8.28 -2.34
C GLU A 48 6.46 -7.12 -3.10
N GLU A 49 6.66 -7.25 -4.40
CA GLU A 49 7.16 -6.18 -5.27
C GLU A 49 6.19 -4.99 -5.25
N ILE A 50 4.88 -5.22 -5.47
CA ILE A 50 3.84 -4.19 -5.39
C ILE A 50 3.82 -3.56 -3.99
N PHE A 51 3.90 -4.36 -2.91
CA PHE A 51 3.91 -3.82 -1.55
C PHE A 51 5.09 -2.88 -1.30
N ASN A 52 6.28 -3.26 -1.74
CA ASN A 52 7.49 -2.47 -1.55
C ASN A 52 7.41 -1.15 -2.33
N GLU A 53 6.95 -1.19 -3.58
CA GLU A 53 6.74 0.02 -4.39
C GLU A 53 5.68 0.93 -3.76
N PHE A 54 4.55 0.36 -3.35
CA PHE A 54 3.48 1.07 -2.67
C PHE A 54 3.98 1.78 -1.39
N MET A 55 4.73 1.08 -0.54
CA MET A 55 5.23 1.65 0.72
C MET A 55 6.29 2.73 0.49
N ASN A 56 7.16 2.58 -0.50
CA ASN A 56 8.12 3.62 -0.87
C ASN A 56 7.39 4.89 -1.34
N TYR A 57 6.29 4.74 -2.07
CA TYR A 57 5.48 5.87 -2.50
C TYR A 57 4.71 6.53 -1.35
N VAL A 58 4.12 5.75 -0.44
CA VAL A 58 3.52 6.26 0.80
C VAL A 58 4.52 7.09 1.61
N LEU A 59 5.76 6.61 1.75
CA LEU A 59 6.85 7.34 2.42
C LEU A 59 7.19 8.66 1.72
N ALA A 60 7.24 8.67 0.39
CA ALA A 60 7.50 9.87 -0.39
C ALA A 60 6.39 10.92 -0.17
N LEU A 61 5.12 10.53 -0.32
CA LEU A 61 3.96 11.39 -0.09
C LEU A 61 3.93 11.95 1.33
N TYR A 62 4.28 11.13 2.33
CA TYR A 62 4.36 11.58 3.71
C TYR A 62 5.43 12.66 3.90
N ASN A 63 6.64 12.44 3.38
CA ASN A 63 7.73 13.43 3.48
C ASN A 63 7.42 14.75 2.77
N GLU A 64 6.65 14.73 1.68
CA GLU A 64 6.19 15.94 0.99
C GLU A 64 5.10 16.71 1.76
N SER A 65 4.41 16.04 2.69
CA SER A 65 3.32 16.63 3.49
C SER A 65 3.79 17.31 4.79
N LEU A 66 5.07 17.13 5.16
CA LEU A 66 5.71 17.74 6.33
C LEU A 66 6.19 19.17 6.06
#